data_AF-A0A820HNJ1-F1
#
_entry.id   AF-A0A820HNJ1-F1
#
_cell.length_a   1.000
_cell.length_b   1.000
_cell.length_c   1.000
_cell.angle_alpha   90.00
_cell.angle_beta   90.00
_cell.angle_gamma   90.00
#
_symmetry.space_group_name_H-M   'P 1'
#
loop_
_entity.id
_entity.type
_entity.pdbx_description
1 polymer ?
#
loop_
_entity_poly.entity_id
_entity_poly.type
_entity_poly.pdbx_seq_one_letter_code
_entity_poly.pdbx_strand_id
1 'polypeptide(L)' 'MDKLCIRSYMKTRWLLGLNTTQIHDELMAAYGQGVVSYSTVAHWIDRF' A
#
# COMPACT_ATOMS: atom_id res chain seq x y z
N MET A 1 4.19 -12.51 -2.50
CA MET A 1 3.07 -12.16 -1.59
C MET A 1 1.81 -12.02 -2.43
N ASP A 2 0.67 -12.51 -1.96
CA ASP A 2 -0.57 -12.45 -2.74
C ASP A 2 -1.06 -11.00 -2.88
N LYS A 3 -1.58 -10.63 -4.06
CA LYS A 3 -2.13 -9.28 -4.32
C LYS A 3 -3.30 -8.95 -3.38
N LEU A 4 -4.09 -9.93 -2.96
CA LEU A 4 -5.15 -9.76 -1.96
C LEU A 4 -4.60 -9.35 -0.60
N CYS A 5 -3.47 -9.93 -0.18
CA CYS A 5 -2.83 -9.60 1.09
C CYS A 5 -2.33 -8.15 1.11
N ILE A 6 -1.67 -7.73 0.03
CA ILE A 6 -1.21 -6.35 -0.15
C ILE A 6 -2.40 -5.37 -0.19
N ARG A 7 -3.51 -5.74 -0.86
CA ARG A 7 -4.75 -4.94 -0.88
C ARG A 7 -5.26 -4.63 0.51
N SER A 8 -5.46 -5.69 1.29
CA SER A 8 -6.05 -5.62 2.61
C SER A 8 -5.15 -4.84 3.56
N TYR A 9 -3.82 -4.99 3.42
CA TYR A 9 -2.84 -4.19 4.15
C TYR A 9 -3.00 -2.69 3.84
N MET A 10 -2.96 -2.31 2.56
CA MET A 10 -3.12 -0.90 2.15
C MET A 10 -4.44 -0.31 2.63
N LYS A 11 -5.55 -1.05 2.47
CA LYS A 11 -6.87 -0.60 2.93
C LYS A 11 -6.88 -0.36 4.44
N THR A 12 -6.27 -1.26 5.21
CA THR A 12 -6.17 -1.11 6.67
C THR A 12 -5.39 0.14 7.05
N ARG A 13 -4.25 0.39 6.40
CA ARG A 13 -3.44 1.60 6.66
C ARG A 13 -4.15 2.89 6.26
N TRP A 14 -4.84 2.89 5.13
CA TRP A 14 -5.62 4.03 4.70
C TRP A 14 -6.76 4.36 5.68
N LEU A 15 -7.47 3.33 6.18
CA LEU A 15 -8.51 3.50 7.21
C LEU A 15 -7.95 4.02 8.54
N LEU A 16 -6.65 3.79 8.82
CA LEU A 16 -5.95 4.37 9.96
C LEU A 16 -5.47 5.82 9.72
N GLY A 17 -5.79 6.40 8.55
CA GLY A 17 -5.46 7.78 8.21
C GLY A 17 -4.08 7.98 7.59
N LEU A 18 -3.39 6.91 7.20
CA LEU A 18 -2.11 7.04 6.49
C LEU A 18 -2.33 7.50 5.05
N ASN A 19 -1.44 8.37 4.58
CA ASN A 19 -1.43 8.80 3.20
C ASN A 19 -0.68 7.80 2.30
N THR A 20 -0.84 7.97 0.98
CA THR A 20 -0.24 7.11 -0.05
C THR A 20 1.27 6.93 0.11
N THR A 21 1.99 8.00 0.45
CA THR A 21 3.45 7.97 0.63
C THR A 21 3.83 7.12 1.82
N GLN A 22 3.20 7.33 2.97
CA GLN A 22 3.46 6.54 4.17
C GLN A 22 3.19 5.04 3.94
N ILE A 23 2.08 4.72 3.27
CA ILE A 23 1.72 3.33 2.95
C ILE A 23 2.74 2.70 2.01
N HIS A 24 3.18 3.43 0.98
CA HIS A 24 4.20 2.95 0.06
C HIS A 24 5.54 2.69 0.77
N ASP A 25 5.98 3.61 1.63
CA ASP A 25 7.23 3.48 2.37
C ASP A 25 7.20 2.30 3.35
N GLU A 26 6.09 2.09 4.05
CA GLU A 26 5.88 0.89 4.88
C GLU A 26 5.99 -0.39 4.06
N LEU A 27 5.42 -0.42 2.86
CA LEU A 27 5.47 -1.59 1.98
C LEU A 27 6.90 -1.86 1.48
N MET A 28 7.66 -0.82 1.14
CA MET A 28 9.07 -0.95 0.76
C MET A 28 9.91 -1.44 1.94
N ALA A 29 9.67 -0.91 3.15
CA ALA A 29 10.42 -1.27 4.35
C ALA A 29 10.14 -2.72 4.81
N ALA A 30 8.87 -3.16 4.74
CA ALA A 30 8.47 -4.48 5.21
C ALA A 30 8.76 -5.60 4.21
N TYR A 31 8.65 -5.33 2.90
CA TYR A 31 8.66 -6.37 1.87
C TYR A 31 9.75 -6.19 0.80
N GLY A 32 10.54 -5.12 0.90
CA GLY A 32 11.65 -4.84 -0.01
C GLY A 32 11.25 -3.98 -1.20
N GLN A 33 12.27 -3.43 -1.87
CA GLN A 33 12.09 -2.61 -3.06
C GLN A 33 11.41 -3.41 -4.19
N GLY A 34 10.44 -2.78 -4.85
CA GLY A 34 9.76 -3.35 -6.02
C GLY A 34 8.55 -4.23 -5.72
N VAL A 35 8.15 -4.39 -4.45
CA VAL A 35 6.93 -5.17 -4.12
C VAL A 35 5.67 -4.55 -4.75
N VAL A 36 5.62 -3.22 -4.83
CA VAL A 36 4.52 -2.46 -5.42
C VAL A 36 4.99 -1.04 -5.75
N SER A 37 4.49 -0.48 -6.86
CA SER A 37 4.81 0.90 -7.22
C SER A 37 3.94 1.89 -6.44
N TYR A 38 4.46 3.10 -6.20
CA TYR A 38 3.68 4.20 -5.63
C TYR A 38 2.37 4.45 -6.41
N SER A 39 2.43 4.45 -7.74
CA SER A 39 1.25 4.65 -8.60
C SER A 39 0.17 3.59 -8.41
N THR A 40 0.56 2.36 -8.07
CA THR A 40 -0.36 1.28 -7.74
C THR A 40 -1.04 1.54 -6.40
N VAL A 41 -0.28 1.97 -5.39
CA VAL A 41 -0.82 2.35 -4.08
C VAL A 41 -1.85 3.48 -4.24
N ALA A 42 -1.49 4.53 -4.98
CA ALA A 42 -2.36 5.69 -5.22
C ALA A 42 -3.68 5.29 -5.88
N HIS A 43 -3.63 4.52 -6.97
CA HIS A 43 -4.82 4.03 -7.66
C HIS A 43 -5.73 3.16 -6.79
N TRP A 44 -5.15 2.43 -5.85
CA TRP A 44 -5.93 1.55 -4.99
C TRP A 44 -6.61 2.32 -3.88
N ILE A 45 -5.91 3.29 -3.29
CA ILE A 45 -6.46 4.21 -2.31
C ILE A 45 -7.61 5.04 -2.89
N ASP A 46 -7.47 5.54 -4.13
CA ASP A 46 -8.53 6.28 -4.83
C ASP A 46 -9.82 5.45 -5.05
N ARG A 47 -9.70 4.11 -5.03
CA ARG A 47 -10.82 3.17 -5.21
C ARG A 47 -11.34 2.54 -3.91
N PHE A 48 -10.77 2.88 -2.75
CA PHE A 48 -11.22 2.35 -1.46
C PHE A 48 -12.35 3.19 -0.86
#